data_AF-A0AAV8X5N3-F1
#
_entry.id   AF-A0AAV8X5N3-F1
#
_cell.length_a   1.000
_cell.length_b   1.000
_cell.length_c   1.000
_cell.angle_alpha   90.00
_cell.angle_beta   90.00
_cell.angle_gamma   90.00
#
_symmetry.space_group_name_H-M   'P 1'
#
loop_
_entity.id
_entity.type
_entity.pdbx_description
1 polymer ?
#
loop_
_entity_poly.entity_id
_entity_poly.type
_entity_poly.pdbx_seq_one_letter_code
_entity_poly.pdbx_strand_id
1 'polypeptide(L)'
;MDYAPFLVCVVPLSKNIDPNTSVTLLSQCDEEAVVNGIPRFKQRYSFIALNTDSDFTVLDTLKVSDTVLFLISAATGIEDSEQLIDEWGNRILMSSMAQGLPTPIVAVTDLESIGPKKRNEFKQHIQKLVQKWLPEEKLMVLDKNVDGLNILRRIGNQKRKSVLYRDRRPHLLGENVEYLPDAQGTLGTLKITGYLRGTELSVDQLVHIPGLGDFQMLQIDALADPNRIDKNKNSSAMDSDQQSTSTVRVIARCDPAKQESLDSENVPDPMDAEQTKKVKRVPKGWSDYQAAWIPDDDAEFQLDESSSDEEGSENEYMDAMSEEKI
;
A
#
# COMPACT_ATOMS: atom_id res chain seq x y z
N MET A 1 -22.48 7.77 -0.20
CA MET A 1 -21.06 7.37 -0.26
C MET A 1 -21.03 6.01 -0.91
N ASP A 2 -20.55 5.98 -2.14
CA ASP A 2 -20.35 4.75 -2.89
C ASP A 2 -19.03 4.16 -2.42
N TYR A 3 -19.09 2.96 -1.84
CA TYR A 3 -17.90 2.28 -1.32
C TYR A 3 -17.23 1.49 -2.45
N ALA A 4 -15.90 1.45 -2.42
CA ALA A 4 -15.12 0.58 -3.29
C ALA A 4 -15.57 -0.89 -3.11
N PRO A 5 -15.55 -1.70 -4.19
CA PRO A 5 -15.87 -3.12 -4.08
C PRO A 5 -14.90 -3.83 -3.12
N PHE A 6 -15.38 -4.84 -2.41
CA PHE A 6 -14.51 -5.72 -1.63
C PHE A 6 -13.58 -6.47 -2.59
N LEU A 7 -12.28 -6.23 -2.48
CA LEU A 7 -11.31 -6.88 -3.35
C LEU A 7 -10.90 -8.23 -2.77
N VAL A 8 -11.32 -9.31 -3.45
CA VAL A 8 -11.10 -10.69 -3.03
C VAL A 8 -10.13 -11.34 -3.99
N CYS A 9 -9.00 -11.76 -3.44
CA CYS A 9 -7.96 -12.45 -4.17
C CYS A 9 -8.11 -13.96 -3.97
N VAL A 10 -8.29 -14.72 -5.05
CA VAL A 10 -8.44 -16.18 -4.99
C VAL A 10 -7.09 -16.82 -5.30
N VAL A 11 -6.52 -17.51 -4.30
CA VAL A 11 -5.19 -18.11 -4.35
C VAL A 11 -5.31 -19.63 -4.18
N PRO A 12 -4.98 -20.43 -5.21
CA PRO A 12 -4.85 -21.86 -5.01
C PRO A 12 -3.64 -22.19 -4.14
N LEU A 13 -3.73 -23.22 -3.30
CA LEU A 13 -2.61 -23.73 -2.50
C LEU A 13 -1.89 -24.92 -3.15
N SER A 14 -2.29 -25.26 -4.38
CA SER A 14 -1.56 -26.16 -5.25
C SER A 14 -1.68 -25.71 -6.70
N LYS A 15 -0.62 -25.92 -7.50
CA LYS A 15 -0.58 -25.58 -8.92
C LYS A 15 -1.60 -26.33 -9.79
N ASN A 16 -2.08 -27.48 -9.31
CA ASN A 16 -3.04 -28.30 -10.05
C ASN A 16 -4.48 -27.75 -9.98
N ILE A 17 -4.72 -26.73 -9.15
CA ILE A 17 -6.05 -26.16 -8.93
C ILE A 17 -6.24 -24.94 -9.84
N ASP A 18 -7.28 -24.97 -10.66
CA ASP A 18 -7.70 -23.79 -11.43
C ASP A 18 -8.57 -22.86 -10.54
N PRO A 19 -8.13 -21.63 -10.24
CA PRO A 19 -8.93 -20.69 -9.46
C PRO A 19 -10.13 -20.12 -10.23
N ASN A 20 -10.15 -20.19 -11.57
CA ASN A 20 -11.20 -19.59 -12.38
C ASN A 20 -12.55 -20.28 -12.22
N THR A 21 -12.57 -21.60 -12.03
CA THR A 21 -13.80 -22.36 -11.71
C THR A 21 -14.41 -21.88 -10.40
N SER A 22 -13.60 -21.62 -9.38
CA SER A 22 -14.06 -21.09 -8.10
C SER A 22 -14.60 -19.66 -8.21
N VAL A 23 -13.94 -18.80 -8.99
CA VAL A 23 -14.43 -17.44 -9.26
C VAL A 23 -15.74 -17.48 -10.06
N THR A 24 -15.83 -18.35 -11.06
CA THR A 24 -17.06 -18.54 -11.85
C THR A 24 -18.20 -18.98 -10.95
N LEU A 25 -17.97 -19.96 -10.08
CA LEU A 25 -18.97 -20.41 -9.10
C LEU A 25 -19.40 -19.24 -8.21
N LEU A 26 -18.46 -18.52 -7.59
CA LEU A 26 -18.76 -17.36 -6.74
C LEU A 26 -19.54 -16.26 -7.45
N SER A 27 -19.25 -16.03 -8.74
CA SER A 27 -19.95 -15.04 -9.57
C SER A 27 -21.38 -15.45 -9.92
N GLN A 28 -21.64 -16.75 -10.03
CA GLN A 28 -22.95 -17.33 -10.42
C GLN A 28 -23.76 -17.83 -9.21
N CYS A 29 -23.27 -17.64 -7.98
CA CYS A 29 -23.93 -18.08 -6.77
C CYS A 29 -25.28 -17.40 -6.51
N ASP A 30 -25.49 -16.20 -7.06
CA ASP A 30 -26.74 -15.44 -6.92
C ASP A 30 -27.29 -15.10 -8.32
N GLU A 31 -28.56 -15.44 -8.56
CA GLU A 31 -29.25 -15.16 -9.83
C GLU A 31 -29.49 -13.66 -10.02
N GLU A 32 -29.50 -12.88 -8.93
CA GLU A 32 -29.64 -11.42 -8.96
C GLU A 32 -28.29 -10.68 -9.05
N ALA A 33 -27.15 -11.40 -9.14
CA ALA A 33 -25.84 -10.78 -9.24
C ALA A 33 -25.74 -9.93 -10.51
N VAL A 34 -25.51 -8.63 -10.33
CA VAL A 34 -25.06 -7.74 -11.40
C VAL A 34 -23.53 -7.76 -11.39
N VAL A 35 -22.87 -7.49 -12.51
CA VAL A 35 -21.40 -7.45 -12.62
C VAL A 35 -20.78 -6.77 -11.38
N ASN A 36 -20.06 -7.56 -10.56
CA ASN A 36 -19.37 -7.14 -9.34
C ASN A 36 -20.26 -6.65 -8.16
N GLY A 37 -21.54 -6.96 -8.14
CA GLY A 37 -22.49 -6.55 -7.10
C GLY A 37 -23.53 -7.60 -6.78
N ILE A 38 -23.73 -7.89 -5.49
CA ILE A 38 -24.79 -8.78 -5.03
C ILE A 38 -25.85 -7.93 -4.32
N PRO A 39 -26.99 -7.62 -4.99
CA PRO A 39 -28.04 -6.77 -4.43
C PRO A 39 -28.57 -7.27 -3.09
N ARG A 40 -28.66 -8.60 -2.94
CA ARG A 40 -29.10 -9.28 -1.71
C ARG A 40 -28.32 -8.87 -0.46
N PHE A 41 -26.99 -8.71 -0.60
CA PHE A 41 -26.12 -8.29 0.51
C PHE A 41 -25.88 -6.79 0.54
N LYS A 42 -26.36 -6.04 -0.47
CA LYS A 42 -26.05 -4.61 -0.67
C LYS A 42 -24.55 -4.32 -0.66
N GLN A 43 -23.76 -5.29 -1.13
CA GLN A 43 -22.31 -5.27 -1.12
C GLN A 43 -21.78 -5.59 -2.52
N ARG A 44 -20.62 -5.00 -2.83
CA ARG A 44 -19.92 -5.15 -4.10
C ARG A 44 -18.68 -6.00 -3.89
N TYR A 45 -18.39 -6.89 -4.82
CA TYR A 45 -17.25 -7.79 -4.75
C TYR A 45 -16.50 -7.72 -6.08
N SER A 46 -15.18 -7.65 -6.01
CA SER A 46 -14.29 -7.78 -7.16
C SER A 46 -13.40 -8.98 -6.91
N PHE A 47 -13.42 -9.96 -7.82
CA PHE A 47 -12.62 -11.17 -7.70
C PHE A 47 -11.42 -11.09 -8.63
N ILE A 48 -10.26 -11.51 -8.14
CA ILE A 48 -9.07 -11.74 -8.96
C ILE A 48 -8.69 -13.21 -8.79
N ALA A 49 -8.75 -13.96 -9.88
CA ALA A 49 -8.15 -15.29 -9.95
C ALA A 49 -6.65 -15.14 -10.24
N LEU A 50 -5.81 -15.61 -9.33
CA LEU A 50 -4.37 -15.55 -9.52
C LEU A 50 -3.82 -16.82 -10.14
N ASN A 51 -3.10 -16.64 -11.25
CA ASN A 51 -2.34 -17.73 -11.85
C ASN A 51 -1.07 -18.02 -11.03
N THR A 52 -0.61 -19.27 -11.09
CA THR A 52 0.54 -19.79 -10.34
C THR A 52 1.89 -19.60 -11.05
N ASP A 53 1.89 -18.92 -12.20
CA ASP A 53 3.08 -18.73 -13.04
C ASP A 53 4.12 -17.79 -12.43
N SER A 54 3.69 -16.76 -11.70
CA SER A 54 4.56 -15.73 -11.12
C SER A 54 4.21 -15.46 -9.66
N ASP A 55 5.15 -15.80 -8.77
CA ASP A 55 5.04 -15.52 -7.34
C ASP A 55 4.92 -14.03 -7.03
N PHE A 56 5.65 -13.18 -7.77
CA PHE A 56 5.61 -11.74 -7.55
C PHE A 56 4.23 -11.15 -7.87
N THR A 57 3.58 -11.64 -8.93
CA THR A 57 2.21 -11.21 -9.28
C THR A 57 1.22 -11.57 -8.17
N VAL A 58 1.39 -12.74 -7.55
CA VAL A 58 0.58 -13.16 -6.40
C VAL A 58 0.78 -12.20 -5.23
N LEU A 59 2.02 -11.96 -4.83
CA LEU A 59 2.35 -11.07 -3.69
C LEU A 59 1.94 -9.62 -3.95
N ASP A 60 2.09 -9.14 -5.18
CA ASP A 60 1.71 -7.78 -5.58
C ASP A 60 0.20 -7.57 -5.63
N THR A 61 -0.57 -8.62 -5.90
CA THR A 61 -2.02 -8.54 -5.82
C THR A 61 -2.50 -8.65 -4.37
N LEU A 62 -1.85 -9.52 -3.58
CA LEU A 62 -2.16 -9.73 -2.17
C LEU A 62 -1.98 -8.45 -1.35
N LYS A 63 -0.92 -7.66 -1.61
CA LYS A 63 -0.68 -6.39 -0.88
C LYS A 63 -1.78 -5.34 -1.06
N VAL A 64 -2.56 -5.44 -2.15
CA VAL A 64 -3.66 -4.51 -2.47
C VAL A 64 -5.03 -5.08 -2.08
N SER A 65 -5.17 -6.41 -2.00
CA SER A 65 -6.43 -7.09 -1.69
C SER A 65 -6.92 -6.85 -0.26
N ASP A 66 -8.25 -6.81 -0.07
CA ASP A 66 -8.87 -6.72 1.26
C ASP A 66 -8.91 -8.09 1.96
N THR A 67 -9.22 -9.12 1.16
CA THR A 67 -9.45 -10.50 1.61
C THR A 67 -8.75 -11.47 0.66
N VAL A 68 -8.18 -12.52 1.23
CA VAL A 68 -7.56 -13.63 0.50
C VAL A 68 -8.40 -14.88 0.71
N LEU A 69 -8.82 -15.50 -0.38
CA LEU A 69 -9.49 -16.79 -0.38
C LEU A 69 -8.47 -17.86 -0.81
N PHE A 70 -7.98 -18.63 0.15
CA PHE A 70 -7.13 -19.79 -0.11
C PHE A 70 -7.98 -20.99 -0.52
N LEU A 71 -7.64 -21.61 -1.64
CA LEU A 71 -8.31 -22.82 -2.14
C LEU A 71 -7.44 -24.05 -1.91
N ILE A 72 -8.08 -25.09 -1.39
CA ILE A 72 -7.50 -26.44 -1.26
C ILE A 72 -8.44 -27.38 -2.00
N SER A 73 -7.93 -28.19 -2.93
CA SER A 73 -8.74 -29.24 -3.54
C SER A 73 -8.67 -30.49 -2.69
N ALA A 74 -9.84 -31.07 -2.41
CA ALA A 74 -9.91 -32.36 -1.73
C ALA A 74 -9.52 -33.52 -2.66
N ALA A 75 -9.55 -33.31 -3.99
CA ALA A 75 -9.18 -34.33 -4.97
C ALA A 75 -7.67 -34.62 -4.95
N THR A 76 -6.84 -33.60 -4.76
CA THR A 76 -5.36 -33.67 -4.74
C THR A 76 -4.78 -34.36 -3.50
N GLY A 77 -5.61 -34.85 -2.58
CA GLY A 77 -5.12 -35.63 -1.43
C GLY A 77 -5.74 -37.02 -1.35
N ILE A 78 -6.34 -37.49 -2.45
CA ILE A 78 -6.90 -38.84 -2.56
C ILE A 78 -5.79 -39.87 -2.79
N GLU A 79 -4.72 -39.49 -3.49
CA GLU A 79 -3.53 -40.32 -3.67
C GLU A 79 -2.53 -40.03 -2.55
N ASP A 80 -2.04 -41.08 -1.86
CA ASP A 80 -1.12 -40.95 -0.71
C ASP A 80 0.21 -40.23 -1.05
N SER A 81 0.51 -40.05 -2.33
CA SER A 81 1.69 -39.34 -2.85
C SER A 81 1.49 -37.83 -3.00
N GLU A 82 0.26 -37.34 -3.05
CA GLU A 82 -0.03 -35.94 -3.32
C GLU A 82 -0.25 -35.14 -2.02
N GLN A 83 0.45 -34.00 -1.92
CA GLN A 83 0.30 -33.10 -0.78
C GLN A 83 -0.84 -32.11 -1.05
N LEU A 84 -1.77 -31.99 -0.10
CA LEU A 84 -2.88 -31.02 -0.15
C LEU A 84 -2.41 -29.57 -0.35
N ILE A 85 -1.21 -29.25 0.13
CA ILE A 85 -0.49 -28.01 -0.13
C ILE A 85 0.86 -28.41 -0.69
N ASP A 86 1.14 -28.06 -1.94
CA ASP A 86 2.41 -28.39 -2.58
C ASP A 86 3.53 -27.45 -2.13
N GLU A 87 4.76 -27.70 -2.61
CA GLU A 87 5.92 -26.86 -2.28
C GLU A 87 5.70 -25.39 -2.64
N TRP A 88 5.00 -25.13 -3.76
CA TRP A 88 4.69 -23.78 -4.21
C TRP A 88 3.67 -23.09 -3.30
N GLY A 89 2.60 -23.77 -2.91
CA GLY A 89 1.62 -23.26 -1.96
C GLY A 89 2.24 -22.97 -0.60
N ASN A 90 3.16 -23.82 -0.12
CA ASN A 90 3.91 -23.57 1.10
C ASN A 90 4.78 -22.30 0.98
N ARG A 91 5.46 -22.10 -0.16
CA ARG A 91 6.26 -20.89 -0.42
C ARG A 91 5.40 -19.63 -0.41
N ILE A 92 4.25 -19.63 -1.11
CA ILE A 92 3.32 -18.49 -1.16
C ILE A 92 2.72 -18.20 0.23
N LEU A 93 2.36 -19.22 1.00
CA LEU A 93 1.88 -19.03 2.38
C LEU A 93 2.95 -18.36 3.26
N MET A 94 4.18 -18.86 3.22
CA MET A 94 5.30 -18.26 3.97
C MET A 94 5.54 -16.80 3.55
N SER A 95 5.63 -16.54 2.24
CA SER A 95 5.88 -15.19 1.72
C SER A 95 4.75 -14.22 2.03
N SER A 96 3.49 -14.64 1.88
CA SER A 96 2.32 -13.80 2.18
C SER A 96 2.18 -13.49 3.67
N MET A 97 2.51 -14.44 4.56
CA MET A 97 2.57 -14.19 6.00
C MET A 97 3.67 -13.20 6.37
N ALA A 98 4.86 -13.35 5.78
CA ALA A 98 5.99 -12.45 6.02
C ALA A 98 5.72 -11.02 5.53
N GLN A 99 5.05 -10.87 4.38
CA GLN A 99 4.70 -9.56 3.82
C GLN A 99 3.62 -8.84 4.64
N GLY A 100 2.67 -9.58 5.20
CA GLY A 100 1.52 -9.03 5.90
C GLY A 100 0.22 -9.49 5.27
N LEU A 101 -0.24 -10.67 5.67
CA LEU A 101 -1.41 -11.31 5.09
C LEU A 101 -2.69 -10.48 5.35
N PRO A 102 -3.47 -10.14 4.29
CA PRO A 102 -4.82 -9.59 4.41
C PRO A 102 -5.76 -10.57 5.11
N THR A 103 -7.06 -10.24 5.19
CA THR A 103 -8.03 -11.10 5.88
C THR A 103 -8.12 -12.47 5.20
N PRO A 104 -7.69 -13.57 5.83
CA PRO A 104 -7.68 -14.87 5.17
C PRO A 104 -9.03 -15.56 5.33
N ILE A 105 -9.43 -16.31 4.31
CA ILE A 105 -10.52 -17.28 4.33
C ILE A 105 -10.00 -18.52 3.63
N VAL A 106 -10.28 -19.70 4.17
CA VAL A 106 -9.86 -20.96 3.55
C VAL A 106 -11.08 -21.76 3.11
N ALA A 107 -11.13 -22.13 1.84
CA ALA A 107 -12.17 -22.95 1.24
C ALA A 107 -11.60 -24.25 0.67
N VAL A 108 -12.35 -25.33 0.84
CA VAL A 108 -12.09 -26.62 0.19
C VAL A 108 -13.04 -26.81 -0.98
N THR A 109 -12.50 -27.20 -2.13
CA THR A 109 -13.25 -27.63 -3.32
C THR A 109 -13.18 -29.14 -3.48
N ASP A 110 -14.06 -29.69 -4.32
CA ASP A 110 -14.05 -31.09 -4.74
C ASP A 110 -14.31 -32.07 -3.60
N LEU A 111 -14.95 -31.65 -2.51
CA LEU A 111 -15.23 -32.54 -1.38
C LEU A 111 -16.24 -33.64 -1.79
N GLU A 112 -17.05 -33.39 -2.81
CA GLU A 112 -17.95 -34.37 -3.40
C GLU A 112 -17.23 -35.54 -4.09
N SER A 113 -15.98 -35.37 -4.53
CA SER A 113 -15.17 -36.45 -5.13
C SER A 113 -14.84 -37.56 -4.12
N ILE A 114 -14.81 -37.24 -2.82
CA ILE A 114 -14.53 -38.19 -1.75
C ILE A 114 -15.80 -38.94 -1.38
N GLY A 115 -15.69 -40.25 -1.12
CA GLY A 115 -16.83 -41.06 -0.68
C GLY A 115 -17.48 -40.51 0.60
N PRO A 116 -18.83 -40.49 0.71
CA PRO A 116 -19.56 -39.73 1.73
C PRO A 116 -19.19 -40.09 3.17
N LYS A 117 -18.78 -41.35 3.42
CA LYS A 117 -18.34 -41.82 4.75
C LYS A 117 -17.01 -41.20 5.20
N LYS A 118 -16.10 -40.92 4.27
CA LYS A 118 -14.74 -40.40 4.54
C LYS A 118 -14.66 -38.87 4.48
N ARG A 119 -15.65 -38.19 3.89
CA ARG A 119 -15.66 -36.71 3.73
C ARG A 119 -15.41 -35.96 5.03
N ASN A 120 -16.07 -36.36 6.12
CA ASN A 120 -15.94 -35.65 7.39
C ASN A 120 -14.56 -35.83 8.02
N GLU A 121 -14.01 -37.04 7.94
CA GLU A 121 -12.65 -37.34 8.41
C GLU A 121 -11.61 -36.54 7.61
N PHE A 122 -11.73 -36.52 6.28
CA PHE A 122 -10.85 -35.77 5.41
C PHE A 122 -10.94 -34.26 5.64
N LYS A 123 -12.15 -33.73 5.81
CA LYS A 123 -12.37 -32.33 6.18
C LYS A 123 -11.71 -31.96 7.51
N GLN A 124 -11.77 -32.85 8.51
CA GLN A 124 -11.06 -32.64 9.78
C GLN A 124 -9.55 -32.68 9.60
N HIS A 125 -9.04 -33.54 8.72
CA HIS A 125 -7.62 -33.59 8.39
C HIS A 125 -7.14 -32.27 7.76
N ILE A 126 -7.85 -31.75 6.74
CA ILE A 126 -7.56 -30.45 6.13
C ILE A 126 -7.65 -29.33 7.18
N GLN A 127 -8.67 -29.33 8.04
CA GLN A 127 -8.81 -28.33 9.08
C GLN A 127 -7.61 -28.30 10.06
N LYS A 128 -7.06 -29.48 10.43
CA LYS A 128 -5.85 -29.56 11.26
C LYS A 128 -4.63 -29.00 10.54
N LEU A 129 -4.51 -29.25 9.24
CA LEU A 129 -3.44 -28.71 8.41
C LEU A 129 -3.54 -27.18 8.35
N VAL A 130 -4.72 -26.63 8.08
CA VAL A 130 -4.98 -25.19 8.04
C VAL A 130 -4.70 -24.54 9.40
N GLN A 131 -5.09 -25.16 10.52
CA GLN A 131 -4.83 -24.64 11.86
C GLN A 131 -3.35 -24.47 12.20
N LYS A 132 -2.46 -25.26 11.57
CA LYS A 132 -1.01 -25.10 11.73
C LYS A 132 -0.52 -23.75 11.19
N TRP A 133 -1.14 -23.28 10.11
CA TRP A 133 -0.79 -22.04 9.42
C TRP A 133 -1.62 -20.85 9.90
N LEU A 134 -2.93 -21.06 10.05
CA LEU A 134 -3.94 -20.05 10.36
C LEU A 134 -4.82 -20.57 11.52
N PRO A 135 -4.38 -20.43 12.78
CA PRO A 135 -5.08 -20.99 13.94
C PRO A 135 -6.51 -20.48 14.14
N GLU A 136 -6.75 -19.22 13.77
CA GLU A 136 -8.06 -18.55 13.94
C GLU A 136 -9.06 -18.88 12.82
N GLU A 137 -8.60 -19.53 11.74
CA GLU A 137 -9.41 -19.71 10.54
C GLU A 137 -10.12 -21.06 10.46
N LYS A 138 -11.42 -20.99 10.17
CA LYS A 138 -12.27 -22.17 9.95
C LYS A 138 -12.42 -22.47 8.46
N LEU A 139 -12.28 -23.74 8.10
CA LEU A 139 -12.44 -24.28 6.77
C LEU A 139 -13.91 -24.20 6.31
N MET A 140 -14.12 -23.58 5.16
CA MET A 140 -15.41 -23.55 4.45
C MET A 140 -15.38 -24.51 3.27
N VAL A 141 -16.54 -24.94 2.80
CA VAL A 141 -16.66 -25.74 1.56
C VAL A 141 -17.04 -24.79 0.43
N LEU A 142 -16.67 -25.10 -0.80
CA LEU A 142 -17.04 -24.37 -2.01
C LEU A 142 -17.37 -25.37 -3.13
N ASP A 143 -18.47 -26.12 -2.96
CA ASP A 143 -18.96 -27.07 -3.98
C ASP A 143 -20.32 -26.63 -4.56
N LYS A 144 -21.15 -25.94 -3.76
CA LYS A 144 -22.52 -25.54 -4.13
C LYS A 144 -22.71 -24.03 -4.11
N ASN A 145 -23.72 -23.55 -4.82
CA ASN A 145 -24.10 -22.13 -4.80
C ASN A 145 -24.41 -21.61 -3.38
N VAL A 146 -25.03 -22.45 -2.54
CA VAL A 146 -25.30 -22.12 -1.12
C VAL A 146 -24.01 -21.90 -0.33
N ASP A 147 -22.95 -22.66 -0.67
CA ASP A 147 -21.66 -22.53 -0.02
C ASP A 147 -20.95 -21.23 -0.44
N GLY A 148 -21.00 -20.90 -1.74
CA GLY A 148 -20.47 -19.62 -2.22
C GLY A 148 -21.21 -18.42 -1.63
N LEU A 149 -22.54 -18.47 -1.47
CA LEU A 149 -23.30 -17.44 -0.74
C LEU A 149 -22.84 -17.29 0.72
N ASN A 150 -22.49 -18.39 1.39
CA ASN A 150 -21.96 -18.35 2.75
C ASN A 150 -20.57 -17.71 2.79
N ILE A 151 -19.71 -17.99 1.81
CA ILE A 151 -18.39 -17.36 1.68
C ILE A 151 -18.54 -15.86 1.40
N LEU A 152 -19.39 -15.47 0.46
CA LEU A 152 -19.68 -14.06 0.14
C LEU A 152 -20.19 -13.30 1.36
N ARG A 153 -21.15 -13.89 2.09
CA ARG A 153 -21.68 -13.34 3.34
C ARG A 153 -20.58 -13.21 4.41
N ARG A 154 -19.64 -14.16 4.47
CA ARG A 154 -18.50 -14.08 5.38
C ARG A 154 -17.56 -12.94 5.00
N ILE A 155 -17.14 -12.86 3.73
CA ILE A 155 -16.29 -11.78 3.19
C ILE A 155 -16.90 -10.40 3.52
N GLY A 156 -18.21 -10.28 3.33
CA GLY A 156 -18.95 -9.04 3.54
C GLY A 156 -19.09 -8.59 5.00
N ASN A 157 -19.15 -9.52 5.95
CA ASN A 157 -19.43 -9.24 7.36
C ASN A 157 -18.24 -9.48 8.29
N GLN A 158 -17.15 -10.06 7.80
CA GLN A 158 -15.96 -10.33 8.59
C GLN A 158 -15.23 -9.03 8.93
N LYS A 159 -14.71 -8.96 10.16
CA LYS A 159 -13.82 -7.88 10.55
C LYS A 159 -12.54 -7.99 9.73
N ARG A 160 -12.24 -6.94 8.96
CA ARG A 160 -11.02 -6.89 8.15
C ARG A 160 -9.79 -6.85 9.05
N LYS A 161 -8.78 -7.65 8.71
CA LYS A 161 -7.46 -7.55 9.31
C LYS A 161 -6.77 -6.31 8.72
N SER A 162 -6.31 -5.42 9.61
CA SER A 162 -5.58 -4.22 9.20
C SER A 162 -4.14 -4.57 8.85
N VAL A 163 -3.66 -4.03 7.73
CA VAL A 163 -2.28 -4.18 7.27
C VAL A 163 -1.68 -2.78 7.28
N LEU A 164 -0.83 -2.50 8.27
CA LEU A 164 -0.47 -1.13 8.65
C LEU A 164 0.14 -0.31 7.50
N TYR A 165 1.04 -0.89 6.72
CA TYR A 165 1.70 -0.18 5.62
C TYR A 165 0.74 0.13 4.46
N ARG A 166 -0.26 -0.73 4.25
CA ARG A 166 -1.27 -0.61 3.21
C ARG A 166 -2.33 0.42 3.62
N ASP A 167 -2.79 0.35 4.86
CA ASP A 167 -3.89 1.18 5.35
C ASP A 167 -3.46 2.64 5.57
N ARG A 168 -2.15 2.90 5.76
CA ARG A 168 -1.58 4.25 5.94
C ARG A 168 -1.22 4.96 4.62
N ARG A 169 -1.33 4.29 3.48
CA ARG A 169 -0.94 4.84 2.17
C ARG A 169 -2.11 4.74 1.18
N PRO A 170 -2.28 5.74 0.30
CA PRO A 170 -3.26 5.64 -0.76
C PRO A 170 -2.77 4.56 -1.73
N HIS A 171 -3.66 3.65 -2.10
CA HIS A 171 -3.35 2.60 -3.06
C HIS A 171 -4.58 2.31 -3.93
N LEU A 172 -4.31 1.83 -5.13
CA LEU A 172 -5.33 1.58 -6.14
C LEU A 172 -4.91 0.37 -6.97
N LEU A 173 -5.90 -0.43 -7.38
CA LEU A 173 -5.73 -1.45 -8.40
C LEU A 173 -6.21 -0.87 -9.73
N GLY A 174 -5.36 -0.85 -10.74
CA GLY A 174 -5.73 -0.40 -12.09
C GLY A 174 -6.63 -1.44 -12.77
N GLU A 175 -7.92 -1.13 -12.89
CA GLU A 175 -8.89 -1.97 -13.62
C GLU A 175 -8.84 -1.72 -15.13
N ASN A 176 -8.59 -0.47 -15.52
CA ASN A 176 -8.36 -0.10 -16.91
C ASN A 176 -7.13 0.80 -17.00
N VAL A 177 -6.25 0.49 -17.95
CA VAL A 177 -4.98 1.18 -18.15
C VAL A 177 -4.87 1.55 -19.63
N GLU A 178 -4.77 2.85 -19.89
CA GLU A 178 -4.61 3.41 -21.23
C GLU A 178 -3.34 4.24 -21.27
N TYR A 179 -2.46 3.97 -22.23
CA TYR A 179 -1.23 4.73 -22.41
C TYR A 179 -1.35 5.66 -23.62
N LEU A 180 -1.17 6.96 -23.39
CA LEU A 180 -1.18 7.97 -24.43
C LEU A 180 0.27 8.43 -24.69
N PRO A 181 0.89 8.01 -25.80
CA PRO A 181 2.23 8.46 -26.14
C PRO A 181 2.23 9.96 -26.48
N ASP A 182 3.29 10.66 -26.10
CA ASP A 182 3.45 12.06 -26.48
C ASP A 182 3.89 12.19 -27.94
N ALA A 183 3.51 13.28 -28.61
CA ALA A 183 3.67 13.47 -30.05
C ALA A 183 5.14 13.59 -30.51
N GLN A 184 6.10 13.76 -29.59
CA GLN A 184 7.50 14.09 -29.87
C GLN A 184 8.54 13.27 -29.09
N GLY A 185 8.19 12.20 -28.35
CA GLY A 185 9.15 11.55 -27.45
C GLY A 185 8.95 10.08 -27.09
N THR A 186 9.88 9.54 -26.30
CA THR A 186 9.89 8.20 -25.68
C THR A 186 9.04 8.10 -24.41
N LEU A 187 8.39 9.20 -24.02
CA LEU A 187 7.58 9.34 -22.81
C LEU A 187 6.10 9.54 -23.19
N GLY A 188 5.20 9.31 -22.24
CA GLY A 188 3.76 9.42 -22.46
C GLY A 188 3.00 9.48 -21.15
N THR A 189 1.69 9.77 -21.26
CA THR A 189 0.80 9.87 -20.10
C THR A 189 0.05 8.56 -19.91
N LEU A 190 0.20 7.95 -18.73
CA LEU A 190 -0.53 6.75 -18.35
C LEU A 190 -1.83 7.12 -17.62
N LYS A 191 -2.97 6.73 -18.17
CA LYS A 191 -4.28 6.85 -17.53
C LYS A 191 -4.62 5.53 -16.84
N ILE A 192 -4.72 5.57 -15.52
CA ILE A 192 -5.09 4.42 -14.70
C ILE A 192 -6.46 4.71 -14.09
N THR A 193 -7.42 3.81 -14.34
CA THR A 193 -8.75 3.85 -13.74
C THR A 193 -8.89 2.73 -12.72
N GLY A 194 -9.41 3.06 -11.55
CA GLY A 194 -9.71 2.08 -10.51
C GLY A 194 -10.29 2.73 -9.27
N TYR A 195 -10.48 1.94 -8.22
CA TYR A 195 -11.01 2.41 -6.94
C TYR A 195 -9.88 2.74 -5.97
N LEU A 196 -9.90 3.95 -5.42
CA LEU A 196 -8.99 4.38 -4.37
C LEU A 196 -9.30 3.68 -3.04
N ARG A 197 -8.25 3.23 -2.36
CA ARG A 197 -8.31 2.53 -1.06
C ARG A 197 -7.26 3.07 -0.09
N GLY A 198 -7.48 2.85 1.20
CA GLY A 198 -6.60 3.31 2.27
C GLY A 198 -6.90 4.76 2.65
N THR A 199 -5.97 5.66 2.39
CA THR A 199 -6.08 7.10 2.67
C THR A 199 -6.48 7.89 1.42
N GLU A 200 -6.72 9.18 1.60
CA GLU A 200 -6.95 10.12 0.49
C GLU A 200 -5.69 10.26 -0.38
N LEU A 201 -5.90 10.45 -1.68
CA LEU A 201 -4.83 10.62 -2.67
C LEU A 201 -4.70 12.11 -3.00
N SER A 202 -3.46 12.62 -2.95
CA SER A 202 -3.14 13.99 -3.37
C SER A 202 -2.41 13.98 -4.70
N VAL A 203 -2.77 14.89 -5.62
CA VAL A 203 -2.12 15.01 -6.95
C VAL A 203 -0.65 15.42 -6.82
N ASP A 204 -0.32 16.17 -5.78
CA ASP A 204 1.01 16.76 -5.62
C ASP A 204 2.05 15.73 -5.10
N GLN A 205 1.58 14.55 -4.63
CA GLN A 205 2.44 13.47 -4.13
C GLN A 205 2.90 12.55 -5.26
N LEU A 206 4.07 11.93 -5.06
CA LEU A 206 4.57 10.89 -5.97
C LEU A 206 3.72 9.62 -5.95
N VAL A 207 3.64 8.95 -7.09
CA VAL A 207 3.03 7.62 -7.25
C VAL A 207 4.09 6.60 -7.62
N HIS A 208 4.17 5.56 -6.80
CA HIS A 208 5.01 4.40 -7.09
C HIS A 208 4.22 3.35 -7.87
N ILE A 209 4.73 2.93 -9.03
CA ILE A 209 4.22 1.78 -9.77
C ILE A 209 5.18 0.60 -9.54
N PRO A 210 4.70 -0.51 -8.91
CA PRO A 210 5.53 -1.67 -8.66
C PRO A 210 6.21 -2.18 -9.93
N GLY A 211 7.54 -2.32 -9.89
CA GLY A 211 8.35 -2.79 -11.01
C GLY A 211 8.75 -1.72 -12.04
N LEU A 212 8.17 -0.52 -11.98
CA LEU A 212 8.50 0.59 -12.89
C LEU A 212 9.16 1.79 -12.19
N GLY A 213 8.87 2.02 -10.91
CA GLY A 213 9.47 3.09 -10.12
C GLY A 213 8.49 4.21 -9.75
N ASP A 214 9.04 5.37 -9.42
CA ASP A 214 8.29 6.54 -8.93
C ASP A 214 8.00 7.53 -10.06
N PHE A 215 6.77 8.06 -10.07
CA PHE A 215 6.27 8.95 -11.10
C PHE A 215 5.45 10.09 -10.49
N GLN A 216 5.48 11.24 -11.16
CA GLN A 216 4.65 12.38 -10.80
C GLN A 216 3.26 12.29 -11.44
N MET A 217 2.23 12.65 -10.68
CA MET A 217 0.87 12.74 -11.20
C MET A 217 0.58 14.13 -11.79
N LEU A 218 -0.23 14.16 -12.85
CA LEU A 218 -0.66 15.41 -13.49
C LEU A 218 -2.08 15.83 -13.06
N GLN A 219 -3.00 14.86 -12.98
CA GLN A 219 -4.43 15.14 -12.79
C GLN A 219 -5.13 13.92 -12.18
N ILE A 220 -6.15 14.18 -11.34
CA ILE A 220 -7.09 13.17 -10.83
C ILE A 220 -8.49 13.52 -11.32
N ASP A 221 -9.12 12.53 -11.94
CA ASP A 221 -10.47 12.62 -12.51
C ASP A 221 -11.44 11.67 -11.79
N ALA A 222 -12.63 12.19 -11.45
CA ALA A 222 -13.75 11.39 -10.99
C ALA A 222 -14.58 10.94 -12.19
N LEU A 223 -14.58 9.64 -12.42
CA LEU A 223 -15.53 8.99 -13.33
C LEU A 223 -16.82 8.65 -12.57
N ALA A 224 -17.94 8.68 -13.29
CA ALA A 224 -19.18 8.09 -12.77
C ALA A 224 -18.98 6.58 -12.60
N ASP A 225 -19.29 6.06 -11.42
CA ASP A 225 -19.11 4.65 -11.11
C ASP A 225 -19.95 3.78 -12.07
N PRO A 226 -19.32 2.88 -12.85
CA PRO A 226 -20.01 2.08 -13.85
C PRO A 226 -21.00 1.08 -13.24
N ASN A 227 -20.78 0.66 -11.99
CA ASN A 227 -21.50 -0.44 -11.36
C ASN A 227 -22.09 -0.04 -10.00
N ARG A 228 -22.83 1.08 -9.96
CA ARG A 228 -23.49 1.57 -8.73
C ARG A 228 -24.60 0.59 -8.29
N ILE A 229 -24.59 0.23 -7.00
CA ILE A 229 -25.72 -0.48 -6.40
C ILE A 229 -26.78 0.56 -6.00
N ASP A 230 -27.87 0.63 -6.76
CA ASP A 230 -29.00 1.50 -6.43
C ASP A 230 -29.69 1.01 -5.14
N LYS A 231 -29.60 1.84 -4.10
CA LYS A 231 -30.23 1.54 -2.80
C LYS A 231 -31.77 1.69 -2.83
N ASN A 232 -32.32 2.36 -3.84
CA ASN A 232 -33.76 2.67 -3.95
C ASN A 232 -34.31 2.35 -5.35
N LYS A 233 -34.85 1.14 -5.55
CA LYS A 233 -35.67 0.82 -6.73
C LYS A 233 -37.06 1.51 -6.73
N ASN A 234 -37.43 2.25 -5.67
CA ASN A 234 -38.79 2.81 -5.52
C ASN A 234 -38.92 4.34 -5.73
N SER A 235 -37.85 5.06 -6.08
CA SER A 235 -37.93 6.52 -6.31
C SER A 235 -37.57 6.97 -7.73
N SER A 236 -37.27 6.04 -8.64
CA SER A 236 -36.68 6.37 -9.95
C SER A 236 -37.52 5.86 -11.13
N ALA A 237 -38.86 5.94 -11.01
CA ALA A 237 -39.78 5.74 -12.15
C ALA A 237 -40.15 7.06 -12.84
N MET A 238 -39.46 8.17 -12.53
CA MET A 238 -39.75 9.51 -13.10
C MET A 238 -38.49 10.29 -13.55
N ASP A 239 -37.37 9.61 -13.81
CA ASP A 239 -36.20 10.24 -14.45
C ASP A 239 -35.50 9.28 -15.43
N SER A 240 -36.32 8.49 -16.15
CA SER A 240 -35.84 7.55 -17.18
C SER A 240 -35.67 8.23 -18.53
N ASP A 241 -35.02 9.40 -18.58
CA ASP A 241 -34.67 10.08 -19.84
C ASP A 241 -33.46 11.02 -19.76
N GLN A 242 -32.60 10.88 -18.74
CA GLN A 242 -31.25 11.43 -18.82
C GLN A 242 -30.29 10.32 -19.23
N GLN A 243 -30.09 10.25 -20.55
CA GLN A 243 -28.92 9.59 -21.15
C GLN A 243 -27.70 9.82 -20.27
N SER A 244 -27.14 8.71 -19.78
CA SER A 244 -25.89 8.54 -19.06
C SER A 244 -24.72 9.14 -19.84
N THR A 245 -24.66 10.45 -19.85
CA THR A 245 -23.50 11.20 -20.34
C THR A 245 -22.47 11.09 -19.23
N SER A 246 -21.46 10.25 -19.44
CA SER A 246 -20.31 10.03 -18.57
C SER A 246 -19.50 11.33 -18.43
N THR A 247 -20.01 12.31 -17.68
CA THR A 247 -19.28 13.54 -17.41
C THR A 247 -18.13 13.23 -16.47
N VAL A 248 -16.93 13.03 -17.04
CA VAL A 248 -15.67 13.00 -16.29
C VAL A 248 -15.53 14.34 -15.57
N ARG A 249 -15.46 14.32 -14.24
CA ARG A 249 -15.27 15.54 -13.45
C ARG A 249 -13.82 15.60 -12.99
N VAL A 250 -13.10 16.63 -13.41
CA VAL A 250 -11.75 16.88 -12.92
C VAL A 250 -11.85 17.25 -11.44
N ILE A 251 -11.25 16.44 -10.56
CA ILE A 251 -11.25 16.70 -9.12
C ILE A 251 -10.12 17.65 -8.77
N ALA A 252 -8.93 17.35 -9.29
CA ALA A 252 -7.72 18.07 -8.93
C ALA A 252 -6.70 17.99 -10.07
N ARG A 253 -5.94 19.07 -10.24
CA ARG A 253 -4.78 19.18 -11.13
C ARG A 253 -3.56 19.53 -10.31
N CYS A 254 -2.41 19.05 -10.76
CA CYS A 254 -1.15 19.32 -10.10
C CYS A 254 -0.85 20.83 -10.06
N ASP A 255 -0.39 21.30 -8.90
CA ASP A 255 0.19 22.62 -8.73
C ASP A 255 1.72 22.50 -8.75
N PRO A 256 2.42 23.00 -9.78
CA PRO A 256 3.86 22.78 -9.94
C PRO A 256 4.69 23.36 -8.79
N ALA A 257 4.13 24.30 -8.00
CA ALA A 257 4.81 24.89 -6.84
C ALA A 257 4.77 23.99 -5.60
N LYS A 258 3.83 23.03 -5.52
CA LYS A 258 3.67 22.12 -4.37
C LYS A 258 4.04 20.68 -4.70
N GLN A 259 4.33 20.41 -5.96
CA GLN A 259 4.63 19.08 -6.46
C GLN A 259 5.92 18.55 -5.83
N GLU A 260 5.84 17.34 -5.30
CA GLU A 260 6.98 16.64 -4.74
C GLU A 260 8.03 16.32 -5.82
N SER A 261 9.30 16.56 -5.51
CA SER A 261 10.42 16.32 -6.41
C SER A 261 10.68 14.82 -6.58
N LEU A 262 11.06 14.40 -7.78
CA LEU A 262 11.50 13.01 -8.06
C LEU A 262 12.90 12.69 -7.50
N ASP A 263 13.60 13.69 -6.96
CA ASP A 263 14.93 13.53 -6.40
C ASP A 263 14.87 12.69 -5.12
N SER A 264 15.39 11.47 -5.19
CA SER A 264 15.42 10.52 -4.07
C SER A 264 16.68 10.63 -3.21
N GLU A 265 17.71 11.34 -3.69
CA GLU A 265 19.00 11.48 -3.04
C GLU A 265 19.15 12.89 -2.48
N ASN A 266 19.53 12.99 -1.21
CA ASN A 266 19.91 14.26 -0.63
C ASN A 266 21.28 14.64 -1.20
N VAL A 267 21.36 15.74 -1.95
CA VAL A 267 22.65 16.27 -2.38
C VAL A 267 23.43 16.65 -1.13
N PRO A 268 24.61 16.04 -0.87
CA PRO A 268 25.42 16.40 0.28
C PRO A 268 25.78 17.87 0.17
N ASP A 269 25.43 18.66 1.18
CA ASP A 269 25.87 20.05 1.24
C ASP A 269 27.39 20.03 1.53
N PRO A 270 28.23 20.51 0.61
CA PRO A 270 29.68 20.48 0.80
C PRO A 270 30.14 21.32 2.02
N MET A 271 29.31 22.25 2.51
CA MET A 271 29.63 23.13 3.64
C MET A 271 29.02 22.69 4.98
N ASP A 272 28.12 21.71 5.03
CA ASP A 272 27.46 21.26 6.27
C ASP A 272 28.41 20.52 7.24
N ALA A 273 29.58 20.09 6.75
CA ALA A 273 30.67 19.54 7.56
C ALA A 273 31.79 20.56 7.84
N GLU A 274 31.66 21.82 7.39
CA GLU A 274 32.65 22.86 7.68
C GLU A 274 32.47 23.36 9.11
N GLN A 275 33.31 22.83 10.01
CA GLN A 275 33.46 23.37 11.35
C GLN A 275 34.07 24.78 11.24
N THR A 276 33.26 25.83 11.40
CA THR A 276 33.77 27.20 11.48
C THR A 276 34.81 27.27 12.59
N LYS A 277 36.08 27.55 12.25
CA LYS A 277 37.16 27.66 13.23
C LYS A 277 36.81 28.78 14.22
N LYS A 278 36.48 28.41 15.45
CA LYS A 278 36.32 29.39 16.54
C LYS A 278 37.70 29.96 16.87
N VAL A 279 37.87 31.27 16.73
CA VAL A 279 39.11 31.96 17.12
C VAL A 279 39.05 32.23 18.63
N LYS A 280 39.91 31.59 19.42
CA LYS A 280 40.01 31.85 20.86
C LYS A 280 40.64 33.22 21.08
N ARG A 281 39.98 34.13 21.78
CA ARG A 281 40.63 35.39 22.22
C ARG A 281 41.62 35.07 23.32
N VAL A 282 42.91 35.30 23.07
CA VAL A 282 43.99 35.00 24.02
C VAL A 282 44.57 36.31 24.58
N PRO A 283 44.80 36.43 25.91
CA PRO A 283 45.48 37.59 26.49
C PRO A 283 46.88 37.84 25.89
N LYS A 284 47.24 39.12 25.74
CA LYS A 284 48.51 39.52 25.12
C LYS A 284 49.70 39.01 25.96
N GLY A 285 50.56 38.20 25.35
CA GLY A 285 51.75 37.62 25.97
C GLY A 285 51.65 36.14 26.38
N TRP A 286 50.52 35.47 26.12
CA TRP A 286 50.38 34.02 26.29
C TRP A 286 50.96 33.26 25.09
N SER A 287 51.55 32.09 25.36
CA SER A 287 52.02 31.16 24.32
C SER A 287 50.92 30.20 23.87
N ASP A 288 51.09 29.59 22.69
CA ASP A 288 50.12 28.64 22.11
C ASP A 288 49.76 27.49 23.06
N TYR A 289 50.73 26.99 23.84
CA TYR A 289 50.49 25.95 24.83
C TYR A 289 49.57 26.41 25.97
N GLN A 290 49.66 27.68 26.36
CA GLN A 290 48.80 28.25 27.41
C GLN A 290 47.40 28.55 26.88
N ALA A 291 47.30 29.02 25.64
CA ALA A 291 46.02 29.28 24.96
C ALA A 291 45.17 28.01 24.79
N ALA A 292 45.80 26.83 24.67
CA ALA A 292 45.11 25.55 24.55
C ALA A 292 44.26 25.17 25.78
N TRP A 293 44.52 25.78 26.95
CA TRP A 293 43.77 25.54 28.19
C TRP A 293 42.55 26.45 28.37
N ILE A 294 42.30 27.38 27.44
CA ILE A 294 41.09 28.22 27.46
C ILE A 294 39.90 27.33 27.05
N PRO A 295 38.84 27.20 27.89
CA PRO A 295 37.66 26.40 27.57
C PRO A 295 37.01 26.81 26.24
N ASP A 296 36.55 25.82 25.47
CA ASP A 296 35.95 26.05 24.14
C ASP A 296 34.60 26.80 24.19
N ASP A 297 34.04 26.96 25.39
CA ASP A 297 32.82 27.71 25.68
C ASP A 297 33.04 29.24 25.69
N ASP A 298 34.29 29.70 25.92
CA ASP A 298 34.68 31.12 25.87
C ASP A 298 35.24 31.54 24.49
N ALA A 299 35.23 30.62 23.52
CA ALA A 299 35.67 30.87 22.15
C ALA A 299 34.54 31.51 21.33
N GLU A 300 34.59 32.82 21.14
CA GLU A 300 33.64 33.55 20.29
C GLU A 300 33.81 33.20 18.80
N PHE A 301 32.70 33.05 18.09
CA PHE A 301 32.70 32.91 16.63
C PHE A 301 33.00 34.28 15.99
N GLN A 302 34.25 34.51 15.62
CA GLN A 302 34.54 35.54 14.61
C GLN A 302 34.47 34.87 13.24
N LEU A 303 33.39 35.17 12.52
CA LEU A 303 33.36 35.02 11.06
C LEU A 303 34.42 35.98 10.52
N ASP A 304 35.42 35.42 9.85
CA ASP A 304 36.51 36.16 9.22
C ASP A 304 35.96 36.92 7.99
N GLU A 305 35.23 38.01 8.24
CA GLU A 305 34.94 39.02 7.22
C GLU A 305 36.24 39.79 6.96
N SER A 306 36.94 39.33 5.92
CA SER A 306 37.90 40.07 5.10
C SER A 306 38.18 41.52 5.51
N SER A 307 39.41 41.76 5.99
CA SER A 307 40.28 42.89 5.59
C SER A 307 39.56 44.21 5.23
N SER A 308 39.44 45.11 6.20
CA SER A 308 39.40 46.55 5.93
C SER A 308 40.06 47.31 7.08
N ASP A 309 41.27 47.79 6.81
CA ASP A 309 41.92 48.86 7.57
C ASP A 309 40.95 50.03 7.72
N GLU A 310 40.65 50.46 8.94
CA GLU A 310 40.24 51.83 9.22
C GLU A 310 40.65 52.21 10.65
N GLU A 311 41.53 53.21 10.74
CA GLU A 311 41.96 53.85 11.98
C GLU A 311 40.76 54.47 12.71
N GLY A 312 40.62 54.15 14.01
CA GLY A 312 39.59 54.73 14.87
C GLY A 312 40.09 54.87 16.30
N SER A 313 40.68 56.03 16.58
CA SER A 313 41.07 56.51 17.90
C SER A 313 39.87 56.52 18.86
N GLU A 314 40.00 55.92 20.05
CA GLU A 314 39.35 56.43 21.26
C GLU A 314 40.18 56.10 22.51
N ASN A 315 40.87 57.14 22.98
CA ASN A 315 41.45 57.21 24.32
C ASN A 315 40.30 57.27 25.32
N GLU A 316 40.13 56.25 26.16
CA GLU A 316 39.40 56.40 27.42
C GLU A 316 40.39 56.25 28.59
N TYR A 317 40.71 57.41 29.16
CA TYR A 317 41.42 57.59 30.41
C TYR A 317 40.68 56.88 31.55
N MET A 318 41.32 55.92 32.21
CA MET A 318 41.03 55.65 33.63
C MET A 318 42.26 55.98 34.46
N ASP A 319 42.18 57.16 35.06
CA ASP A 319 43.02 57.73 36.10
C ASP A 319 42.96 56.82 37.35
N ALA A 320 44.04 56.09 37.62
CA ALA A 320 44.25 55.41 38.89
C ALA A 320 45.19 56.26 39.74
N MET A 321 44.59 57.11 40.58
CA MET A 321 45.29 57.90 41.57
C MET A 321 46.20 57.02 42.44
N SER A 322 47.47 57.42 42.51
CA SER A 322 48.39 57.05 43.57
C SER A 322 48.08 57.86 44.83
N GLU A 323 47.74 57.20 45.94
CA GLU A 323 47.94 57.76 47.28
C GLU A 323 49.12 57.07 47.98
N GLU A 324 49.85 57.91 48.71
CA GLU A 324 51.24 57.78 49.11
C GLU A 324 51.52 56.80 50.25
N LYS A 325 52.78 56.37 50.29
CA LYS A 325 53.44 55.78 51.46
C LYS A 325 53.47 56.76 52.64
N ILE A 326 53.23 56.23 53.84
CA ILE A 326 54.15 56.38 54.97
C ILE A 326 54.50 54.99 55.47
#